data_AF-A0A429J5M1-F1
#
_entry.id   AF-A0A429J5M1-F1
#
_cell.length_a   1.000
_cell.length_b   1.000
_cell.length_c   1.000
_cell.angle_alpha   90.00
_cell.angle_beta   90.00
_cell.angle_gamma   90.00
#
_symmetry.space_group_name_H-M   'P 1'
#
loop_
_entity.id
_entity.type
_entity.pdbx_description
1 polymer ?
#
loop_
_entity_poly.entity_id
_entity_poly.type
_entity_poly.pdbx_seq_one_letter_code
_entity_poly.pdbx_strand_id
1 'polypeptide(L)'
;MSDIAVDYELLNDVAQKAGKLKEEVKQARESKQEYSVDEVGSRTAVAAIRKYYSTWKGSFKRSEEKLEKLKNLYDGVAKKWADWDFDLANKAAKQSAQISSDLWKARDKEWNAWHEAVEKAKQEHPDIDPSLLPKEPEKPGERPHEWTTDDGHGNKTTTTYEYGPDGEPTKITTTMETKTGLKSTDTTNYHPDGTYDSKSTDVFGNVTNTTGTSSTTETTEHKTTTDDFTSKTKDTEGNESTTTGTTTSVTDQKTGHRDTKTTYTTVGPDEDGNEQTVKGTTHSSVDLNGHEVTTTIEVKEDGSGTKTVVTDGKTEEWTSDDAKGDTGWKPKKSDD
;
A
#
# COMPACT_ATOMS: atom_id res chain seq x y z
N MET A 1 9.62 6.65 -25.54
CA MET A 1 10.14 5.59 -24.64
C MET A 1 9.05 4.55 -24.53
N SER A 2 9.38 3.28 -24.67
CA SER A 2 8.45 2.17 -24.45
C SER A 2 8.10 2.13 -22.97
N ASP A 3 6.81 2.24 -22.63
CA ASP A 3 6.31 1.95 -21.29
C ASP A 3 6.72 0.52 -20.93
N ILE A 4 7.69 0.39 -20.03
CA ILE A 4 7.97 -0.89 -19.39
C ILE A 4 6.86 -1.07 -18.36
N ALA A 5 5.74 -1.66 -18.78
CA ALA A 5 4.79 -2.24 -17.83
C ALA A 5 5.51 -3.42 -17.16
N VAL A 6 6.02 -3.20 -15.95
CA VAL A 6 6.63 -4.29 -15.16
C VAL A 6 5.50 -5.17 -14.66
N ASP A 7 5.32 -6.32 -15.31
CA ASP A 7 4.39 -7.36 -14.85
C ASP A 7 4.99 -8.05 -13.61
N TYR A 8 4.82 -7.42 -12.45
CA TYR A 8 5.33 -7.90 -11.17
C TYR A 8 4.71 -9.25 -10.79
N GLU A 9 3.52 -9.56 -11.31
CA GLU A 9 2.89 -10.86 -11.13
C GLU A 9 3.62 -11.97 -11.90
N LEU A 10 4.00 -11.70 -13.15
CA LEU A 10 4.86 -12.61 -13.91
C LEU A 10 6.21 -12.82 -13.21
N LEU A 11 6.81 -11.75 -12.67
CA LEU A 11 8.05 -11.86 -11.91
C LEU A 11 7.88 -12.75 -10.66
N ASN A 12 6.78 -12.58 -9.92
CA ASN A 12 6.46 -13.43 -8.77
C ASN A 12 6.23 -14.89 -9.20
N ASP A 13 5.47 -15.15 -10.28
CA ASP A 13 5.26 -16.51 -10.81
C ASP A 13 6.57 -17.18 -11.25
N VAL A 14 7.45 -16.43 -11.93
CA VAL A 14 8.80 -16.91 -12.31
C VAL A 14 9.62 -17.22 -11.06
N ALA A 15 9.58 -16.38 -10.03
CA ALA A 15 10.25 -16.65 -8.76
C ALA A 15 9.73 -17.93 -8.09
N GLN A 16 8.40 -18.13 -8.05
CA GLN A 16 7.78 -19.35 -7.52
C GLN A 16 8.20 -20.60 -8.31
N LYS A 17 8.24 -20.52 -9.64
CA LYS A 17 8.71 -21.61 -10.51
C LYS A 17 10.19 -21.93 -10.28
N ALA A 18 11.05 -20.92 -10.16
CA ALA A 18 12.47 -21.11 -9.82
C ALA A 18 12.64 -21.79 -8.45
N GLY A 19 11.81 -21.41 -7.47
CA GLY A 19 11.76 -22.04 -6.15
C GLY A 19 11.34 -23.52 -6.20
N LYS A 20 10.31 -23.86 -6.99
CA LYS A 20 9.90 -25.26 -7.20
C LYS A 20 11.01 -26.08 -7.85
N LEU A 21 11.65 -25.55 -8.89
CA LEU A 21 12.75 -26.22 -9.57
C LEU A 21 13.96 -26.41 -8.63
N LYS A 22 14.25 -25.45 -7.74
CA LYS A 22 15.28 -25.61 -6.70
C LYS A 22 15.00 -26.84 -5.83
N GLU A 23 13.76 -27.01 -5.39
CA GLU A 23 13.39 -28.14 -4.54
C GLU A 23 13.47 -29.47 -5.30
N GLU A 24 13.06 -29.52 -6.57
CA GLU A 24 13.24 -30.71 -7.42
C GLU A 24 14.72 -31.08 -7.60
N VAL A 25 15.57 -30.08 -7.85
CA VAL A 25 17.04 -30.24 -7.98
C VAL A 25 17.65 -30.75 -6.66
N LYS A 26 17.20 -30.22 -5.52
CA LYS A 26 17.61 -30.67 -4.20
C LYS A 26 17.16 -32.11 -3.91
N GLN A 27 15.92 -32.47 -4.24
CA GLN A 27 15.43 -33.84 -4.11
C GLN A 27 16.23 -34.81 -4.97
N ALA A 28 16.54 -34.45 -6.22
CA ALA A 28 17.39 -35.24 -7.10
C ALA A 28 18.79 -35.42 -6.51
N ARG A 29 19.36 -34.34 -5.92
CA ARG A 29 20.65 -34.36 -5.22
C ARG A 29 20.65 -35.29 -4.00
N GLU A 30 19.52 -35.43 -3.31
CA GLU A 30 19.36 -36.18 -2.05
C GLU A 30 18.82 -37.61 -2.25
N SER A 31 18.47 -37.99 -3.48
CA SER A 31 18.02 -39.35 -3.86
C SER A 31 19.00 -40.46 -3.45
N LYS A 32 18.52 -41.73 -3.33
CA LYS A 32 19.29 -42.89 -2.82
C LYS A 32 20.64 -43.08 -3.54
N GLN A 33 21.74 -43.03 -2.76
CA GLN A 33 23.13 -42.95 -3.27
C GLN A 33 23.95 -44.19 -2.95
N GLU A 34 23.45 -45.04 -2.06
CA GLU A 34 24.13 -46.24 -1.62
C GLU A 34 23.41 -47.46 -2.19
N TYR A 35 24.12 -48.13 -3.10
CA TYR A 35 23.69 -49.39 -3.69
C TYR A 35 24.58 -50.50 -3.13
N SER A 36 23.96 -51.60 -2.71
CA SER A 36 24.68 -52.80 -2.30
C SER A 36 25.22 -53.54 -3.52
N VAL A 37 26.19 -54.43 -3.31
CA VAL A 37 26.68 -55.31 -4.38
C VAL A 37 25.55 -56.20 -4.92
N ASP A 38 24.59 -56.57 -4.08
CA ASP A 38 23.43 -57.37 -4.46
C ASP A 38 22.47 -56.60 -5.38
N GLU A 39 22.44 -55.26 -5.29
CA GLU A 39 21.59 -54.39 -6.11
C GLU A 39 22.20 -54.10 -7.51
N VAL A 40 23.53 -54.07 -7.63
CA VAL A 40 24.21 -53.63 -8.88
C VAL A 40 25.25 -54.63 -9.42
N GLY A 41 25.32 -55.82 -8.84
CA GLY A 41 26.06 -56.98 -9.35
C GLY A 41 27.58 -56.95 -9.20
N SER A 42 28.22 -55.82 -8.86
CA SER A 42 29.66 -55.78 -8.59
C SER A 42 30.11 -54.60 -7.71
N ARG A 43 31.19 -54.77 -6.93
CA ARG A 43 31.82 -53.67 -6.16
C ARG A 43 32.34 -52.53 -7.04
N THR A 44 32.83 -52.85 -8.25
CA THR A 44 33.33 -51.84 -9.20
C THR A 44 32.18 -50.95 -9.69
N ALA A 45 31.01 -51.53 -9.95
CA ALA A 45 29.80 -50.77 -10.29
C ALA A 45 29.34 -49.88 -9.12
N VAL A 46 29.32 -50.41 -7.88
CA VAL A 46 29.03 -49.60 -6.68
C VAL A 46 29.96 -48.38 -6.58
N ALA A 47 31.27 -48.57 -6.74
CA ALA A 47 32.24 -47.48 -6.66
C ALA A 47 32.08 -46.46 -7.82
N ALA A 48 31.80 -46.93 -9.04
CA ALA A 48 31.55 -46.08 -10.19
C ALA A 48 30.29 -45.23 -10.01
N ILE A 49 29.20 -45.83 -9.52
CA ILE A 49 27.94 -45.14 -9.19
C ILE A 49 28.17 -44.09 -8.11
N ARG A 50 28.88 -44.44 -7.03
CA ARG A 50 29.22 -43.50 -5.94
C ARG A 50 30.03 -42.30 -6.45
N LYS A 51 31.01 -42.55 -7.33
CA LYS A 51 31.82 -41.49 -7.94
C LYS A 51 31.01 -40.60 -8.88
N TYR A 52 30.13 -41.19 -9.71
CA TYR A 52 29.19 -40.46 -10.56
C TYR A 52 28.31 -39.52 -9.72
N TYR A 53 27.63 -40.04 -8.69
CA TYR A 53 26.80 -39.24 -7.80
C TYR A 53 27.59 -38.16 -7.05
N SER A 54 28.83 -38.44 -6.62
CA SER A 54 29.68 -37.44 -5.97
C SER A 54 30.00 -36.24 -6.87
N THR A 55 30.25 -36.45 -8.17
CA THR A 55 30.50 -35.36 -9.12
C THR A 55 29.21 -34.61 -9.44
N TRP A 56 28.10 -35.34 -9.59
CA TRP A 56 26.79 -34.77 -9.91
C TRP A 56 26.23 -33.90 -8.77
N LYS A 57 26.45 -34.30 -7.51
CA LYS A 57 26.01 -33.58 -6.30
C LYS A 57 26.53 -32.14 -6.25
N GLY A 58 27.78 -31.91 -6.64
CA GLY A 58 28.37 -30.57 -6.68
C GLY A 58 27.75 -29.67 -7.74
N SER A 59 27.37 -30.24 -8.89
CA SER A 59 26.68 -29.49 -9.95
C SER A 59 25.24 -29.16 -9.56
N PHE A 60 24.49 -30.08 -8.96
CA PHE A 60 23.15 -29.79 -8.44
C PHE A 60 23.18 -28.72 -7.35
N LYS A 61 24.12 -28.79 -6.41
CA LYS A 61 24.27 -27.76 -5.38
C LYS A 61 24.48 -26.35 -6.00
N ARG A 62 25.33 -26.23 -7.02
CA ARG A 62 25.52 -24.94 -7.73
C ARG A 62 24.26 -24.48 -8.47
N SER A 63 23.49 -25.41 -9.02
CA SER A 63 22.21 -25.10 -9.66
C SER A 63 21.18 -24.63 -8.63
N GLU A 64 21.11 -25.26 -7.45
CA GLU A 64 20.25 -24.81 -6.34
C GLU A 64 20.59 -23.37 -5.93
N GLU A 65 21.87 -23.07 -5.71
CA GLU A 65 22.34 -21.73 -5.33
C GLU A 65 22.00 -20.67 -6.38
N LYS A 66 22.08 -21.01 -7.68
CA LYS A 66 21.71 -20.09 -8.76
C LYS A 66 20.19 -19.88 -8.84
N LEU A 67 19.40 -20.95 -8.69
CA LEU A 67 17.94 -20.88 -8.69
C LEU A 67 17.42 -20.09 -7.48
N GLU A 68 18.09 -20.20 -6.33
CA GLU A 68 17.80 -19.39 -5.15
C GLU A 68 18.09 -17.91 -5.39
N LYS A 69 19.25 -17.56 -5.94
CA LYS A 69 19.56 -16.16 -6.30
C LYS A 69 18.57 -15.60 -7.30
N LEU A 70 18.21 -16.38 -8.31
CA LEU A 70 17.24 -15.98 -9.33
C LEU A 70 15.84 -15.79 -8.74
N LYS A 71 15.40 -16.71 -7.88
CA LYS A 71 14.15 -16.57 -7.12
C LYS A 71 14.15 -15.29 -6.30
N ASN A 72 15.19 -15.06 -5.50
CA ASN A 72 15.25 -13.90 -4.60
C ASN A 72 15.29 -12.57 -5.37
N LEU A 73 15.97 -12.54 -6.52
CA LEU A 73 15.99 -11.37 -7.38
C LEU A 73 14.58 -11.04 -7.91
N TYR A 74 13.90 -12.02 -8.50
CA TYR A 74 12.57 -11.79 -9.07
C TYR A 74 11.50 -11.51 -8.01
N ASP A 75 11.53 -12.23 -6.88
CA ASP A 75 10.63 -12.00 -5.74
C ASP A 75 10.83 -10.59 -5.16
N GLY A 76 12.08 -10.17 -4.98
CA GLY A 76 12.41 -8.83 -4.46
C GLY A 76 11.92 -7.71 -5.38
N VAL A 77 12.13 -7.83 -6.70
CA VAL A 77 11.62 -6.83 -7.66
C VAL A 77 10.10 -6.84 -7.71
N ALA A 78 9.48 -8.02 -7.76
CA ALA A 78 8.02 -8.17 -7.81
C ALA A 78 7.36 -7.49 -6.60
N LYS A 79 7.85 -7.76 -5.40
CA LYS A 79 7.31 -7.17 -4.17
C LYS A 79 7.50 -5.65 -4.12
N LYS A 80 8.63 -5.09 -4.56
CA LYS A 80 8.82 -3.62 -4.57
C LYS A 80 7.81 -2.92 -5.47
N TRP A 81 7.55 -3.47 -6.66
CA TRP A 81 6.54 -2.93 -7.57
C TRP A 81 5.12 -3.11 -7.04
N ALA A 82 4.81 -4.27 -6.47
CA ALA A 82 3.50 -4.54 -5.88
C ALA A 82 3.23 -3.65 -4.65
N ASP A 83 4.23 -3.36 -3.82
CA ASP A 83 4.10 -2.46 -2.68
C ASP A 83 3.69 -1.05 -3.11
N TRP A 84 4.38 -0.52 -4.14
CA TRP A 84 4.07 0.77 -4.72
C TRP A 84 2.65 0.82 -5.33
N ASP A 85 2.29 -0.20 -6.11
CA ASP A 85 0.96 -0.31 -6.73
C ASP A 85 -0.14 -0.43 -5.66
N PHE A 86 0.10 -1.22 -4.61
CA PHE A 86 -0.83 -1.37 -3.50
C PHE A 86 -0.98 -0.10 -2.67
N ASP A 87 0.08 0.67 -2.42
CA ASP A 87 -0.03 1.97 -1.75
C ASP A 87 -0.94 2.93 -2.54
N LEU A 88 -0.77 3.01 -3.87
CA LEU A 88 -1.61 3.81 -4.74
C LEU A 88 -3.06 3.31 -4.74
N ALA A 89 -3.26 2.00 -4.91
CA ALA A 89 -4.58 1.37 -4.90
C ALA A 89 -5.30 1.57 -3.56
N ASN A 90 -4.59 1.49 -2.43
CA ASN A 90 -5.15 1.75 -1.10
C ASN A 90 -5.64 3.20 -0.98
N LYS A 91 -4.83 4.17 -1.43
CA LYS A 91 -5.22 5.59 -1.43
C LYS A 91 -6.44 5.84 -2.31
N ALA A 92 -6.47 5.28 -3.51
CA ALA A 92 -7.60 5.40 -4.44
C ALA A 92 -8.88 4.72 -3.91
N ALA A 93 -8.75 3.53 -3.32
CA ALA A 93 -9.88 2.81 -2.72
C ALA A 93 -10.48 3.56 -1.53
N LYS A 94 -9.64 4.09 -0.62
CA LYS A 94 -10.08 4.93 0.50
C LYS A 94 -10.85 6.16 0.00
N GLN A 95 -10.37 6.83 -1.05
CA GLN A 95 -11.07 7.98 -1.63
C GLN A 95 -12.41 7.57 -2.28
N SER A 96 -12.43 6.51 -3.09
CA SER A 96 -13.64 6.04 -3.79
C SER A 96 -14.74 5.65 -2.81
N ALA A 97 -14.36 5.02 -1.70
CA ALA A 97 -15.29 4.61 -0.69
C ALA A 97 -15.73 5.78 0.23
N GLN A 98 -14.86 6.78 0.46
CA GLN A 98 -15.28 8.06 1.05
C GLN A 98 -16.34 8.76 0.19
N ILE A 99 -16.13 8.84 -1.14
CA ILE A 99 -17.11 9.42 -2.09
C ILE A 99 -18.45 8.66 -2.00
N SER A 100 -18.41 7.34 -1.94
CA SER A 100 -19.62 6.51 -1.83
C SER A 100 -20.37 6.75 -0.51
N SER A 101 -19.64 6.90 0.60
CA SER A 101 -20.23 7.25 1.90
C SER A 101 -20.82 8.66 1.89
N ASP A 102 -20.12 9.65 1.32
CA ASP A 102 -20.60 11.04 1.27
C ASP A 102 -21.83 11.19 0.36
N LEU A 103 -21.86 10.47 -0.76
CA LEU A 103 -23.04 10.41 -1.63
C LEU A 103 -24.25 9.81 -0.91
N TRP A 104 -24.04 8.74 -0.12
CA TRP A 104 -25.10 8.16 0.70
C TRP A 104 -25.59 9.16 1.76
N LYS A 105 -24.68 9.82 2.50
CA LYS A 105 -25.04 10.85 3.51
C LYS A 105 -25.82 12.00 2.87
N ALA A 106 -25.42 12.47 1.69
CA ALA A 106 -26.11 13.53 0.97
C ALA A 106 -27.54 13.13 0.58
N ARG A 107 -27.73 11.92 0.06
CA ARG A 107 -29.07 11.37 -0.27
C ARG A 107 -29.94 11.20 0.97
N ASP A 108 -29.37 10.70 2.06
CA ASP A 108 -30.09 10.54 3.33
C ASP A 108 -30.54 11.87 3.91
N LYS A 109 -29.67 12.88 3.87
CA LYS A 109 -30.02 14.24 4.26
C LYS A 109 -31.13 14.84 3.38
N GLU A 110 -31.05 14.67 2.06
CA GLU A 110 -32.08 15.15 1.13
C GLU A 110 -33.43 14.46 1.39
N TRP A 111 -33.43 13.15 1.56
CA TRP A 111 -34.61 12.34 1.88
C TRP A 111 -35.27 12.77 3.20
N ASN A 112 -34.47 12.92 4.27
CA ASN A 112 -34.97 13.34 5.58
C ASN A 112 -35.49 14.79 5.55
N ALA A 113 -34.76 15.71 4.92
CA ALA A 113 -35.19 17.11 4.79
C ALA A 113 -36.49 17.25 3.98
N TRP A 114 -36.68 16.42 2.95
CA TRP A 114 -37.94 16.38 2.20
C TRP A 114 -39.11 15.95 3.08
N HIS A 115 -38.95 14.87 3.87
CA HIS A 115 -40.00 14.41 4.78
C HIS A 115 -40.36 15.46 5.83
N GLU A 116 -39.36 16.09 6.45
CA GLU A 116 -39.59 17.17 7.41
C GLU A 116 -40.36 18.34 6.77
N ALA A 117 -39.97 18.75 5.56
CA ALA A 117 -40.63 19.84 4.84
C ALA A 117 -42.08 19.49 4.46
N VAL A 118 -42.33 18.26 4.00
CA VAL A 118 -43.68 17.79 3.65
C VAL A 118 -44.56 17.64 4.88
N GLU A 119 -44.05 17.10 5.99
CA GLU A 119 -44.80 17.03 7.25
C GLU A 119 -45.16 18.42 7.75
N LYS A 120 -44.20 19.36 7.74
CA LYS A 120 -44.45 20.75 8.11
C LYS A 120 -45.51 21.40 7.22
N ALA A 121 -45.42 21.22 5.90
CA ALA A 121 -46.41 21.77 4.96
C ALA A 121 -47.82 21.21 5.21
N LYS A 122 -47.95 19.92 5.54
CA LYS A 122 -49.24 19.30 5.90
C LYS A 122 -49.79 19.81 7.24
N GLN A 123 -48.92 20.15 8.20
CA GLN A 123 -49.36 20.74 9.47
C GLN A 123 -49.82 22.19 9.31
N GLU A 124 -49.10 23.00 8.53
CA GLU A 124 -49.43 24.41 8.26
C GLU A 124 -50.64 24.56 7.32
N HIS A 125 -50.80 23.61 6.39
CA HIS A 125 -51.88 23.57 5.42
C HIS A 125 -52.50 22.15 5.37
N PRO A 126 -53.45 21.84 6.28
CA PRO A 126 -54.06 20.52 6.38
C PRO A 126 -54.79 20.06 5.11
N ASP A 127 -55.28 21.02 4.31
CA ASP A 127 -56.01 20.80 3.07
C ASP A 127 -55.13 20.94 1.81
N ILE A 128 -53.79 20.92 1.97
CA ILE A 128 -52.87 21.05 0.83
C ILE A 128 -53.10 19.92 -0.18
N ASP A 129 -53.29 20.29 -1.46
CA ASP A 129 -53.38 19.33 -2.54
C ASP A 129 -52.06 18.54 -2.63
N PRO A 130 -52.07 17.20 -2.52
CA PRO A 130 -50.88 16.37 -2.60
C PRO A 130 -50.05 16.59 -3.88
N SER A 131 -50.67 17.04 -4.97
CA SER A 131 -50.00 17.35 -6.24
C SER A 131 -49.11 18.59 -6.19
N LEU A 132 -49.30 19.45 -5.19
CA LEU A 132 -48.49 20.65 -4.96
C LEU A 132 -47.26 20.38 -4.08
N LEU A 133 -47.16 19.18 -3.49
CA LEU A 133 -45.97 18.78 -2.74
C LEU A 133 -44.80 18.52 -3.69
N PRO A 134 -43.56 18.91 -3.30
CA PRO A 134 -42.38 18.57 -4.08
C PRO A 134 -42.28 17.05 -4.26
N LYS A 135 -41.77 16.61 -5.40
CA LYS A 135 -41.58 15.18 -5.68
C LYS A 135 -40.65 14.57 -4.63
N GLU A 136 -41.04 13.41 -4.10
CA GLU A 136 -40.22 12.63 -3.17
C GLU A 136 -38.88 12.25 -3.82
N PRO A 137 -37.73 12.51 -3.17
CA PRO A 137 -36.42 12.07 -3.64
C PRO A 137 -36.35 10.54 -3.62
N GLU A 138 -35.30 9.92 -4.14
CA GLU A 138 -35.14 8.47 -4.00
C GLU A 138 -34.66 8.12 -2.59
N LYS A 139 -35.29 7.11 -1.97
CA LYS A 139 -34.84 6.61 -0.66
C LYS A 139 -33.40 6.13 -0.77
N PRO A 140 -32.49 6.56 0.12
CA PRO A 140 -31.16 5.99 0.16
C PRO A 140 -31.27 4.49 0.40
N GLY A 141 -30.49 3.71 -0.35
CA GLY A 141 -30.32 2.29 -0.07
C GLY A 141 -29.61 2.07 1.26
N GLU A 142 -29.25 0.82 1.54
CA GLU A 142 -28.38 0.51 2.67
C GLU A 142 -27.05 1.27 2.55
N ARG A 143 -26.53 1.68 3.71
CA ARG A 143 -25.23 2.31 3.77
C ARG A 143 -24.16 1.35 3.25
N PRO A 144 -23.25 1.79 2.36
CA PRO A 144 -22.17 0.93 1.87
C PRO A 144 -21.29 0.46 3.04
N HIS A 145 -21.15 -0.85 3.22
CA HIS A 145 -20.27 -1.45 4.25
C HIS A 145 -19.08 -2.20 3.64
N GLU A 146 -19.09 -2.41 2.33
CA GLU A 146 -18.03 -3.04 1.57
C GLU A 146 -17.94 -2.39 0.19
N TRP A 147 -16.72 -2.23 -0.28
CA TRP A 147 -16.40 -1.74 -1.62
C TRP A 147 -15.29 -2.60 -2.21
N THR A 148 -15.55 -3.26 -3.33
CA THR A 148 -14.56 -4.07 -4.03
C THR A 148 -14.33 -3.54 -5.44
N THR A 149 -13.07 -3.36 -5.80
CA THR A 149 -12.64 -3.13 -7.18
C THR A 149 -11.86 -4.34 -7.69
N ASP A 150 -12.08 -4.67 -8.96
CA ASP A 150 -11.36 -5.70 -9.70
C ASP A 150 -10.76 -5.03 -10.94
N ASP A 151 -9.49 -5.30 -11.22
CA ASP A 151 -8.77 -4.71 -12.35
C ASP A 151 -9.00 -5.45 -13.69
N GLY A 152 -9.89 -6.44 -13.70
CA GLY A 152 -10.18 -7.30 -14.85
C GLY A 152 -9.14 -8.41 -15.08
N HIS A 153 -8.06 -8.44 -14.29
CA HIS A 153 -6.96 -9.41 -14.38
C HIS A 153 -6.90 -10.33 -13.15
N GLY A 154 -7.89 -10.22 -12.26
CA GLY A 154 -8.05 -11.04 -11.06
C GLY A 154 -7.40 -10.46 -9.82
N ASN A 155 -6.86 -9.23 -9.88
CA ASN A 155 -6.38 -8.52 -8.70
C ASN A 155 -7.55 -7.76 -8.07
N LYS A 156 -7.63 -7.79 -6.74
CA LYS A 156 -8.76 -7.26 -6.00
C LYS A 156 -8.31 -6.34 -4.89
N THR A 157 -9.03 -5.24 -4.76
CA THR A 157 -8.96 -4.36 -3.59
C THR A 157 -10.34 -4.33 -2.96
N THR A 158 -10.43 -4.78 -1.70
CA THR A 158 -11.66 -4.74 -0.91
C THR A 158 -11.47 -3.82 0.28
N THR A 159 -12.36 -2.86 0.44
CA THR A 159 -12.45 -1.99 1.62
C THR A 159 -13.76 -2.26 2.35
N THR A 160 -13.69 -2.57 3.65
CA THR A 160 -14.86 -2.79 4.51
C THR A 160 -14.95 -1.74 5.59
N TYR A 161 -16.17 -1.41 5.98
CA TYR A 161 -16.51 -0.39 6.98
C TYR A 161 -17.32 -0.99 8.12
N GLU A 162 -16.93 -0.66 9.35
CA GLU A 162 -17.79 -0.77 10.51
C GLU A 162 -18.14 0.65 10.97
N TYR A 163 -19.42 0.88 11.23
CA TYR A 163 -19.95 2.19 11.60
C TYR A 163 -20.42 2.23 13.05
N GLY A 164 -20.15 3.35 13.71
CA GLY A 164 -20.64 3.65 15.05
C GLY A 164 -22.12 4.05 15.07
N PRO A 165 -22.70 4.24 16.27
CA PRO A 165 -24.09 4.66 16.45
C PRO A 165 -24.40 6.05 15.88
N ASP A 166 -23.39 6.91 15.80
CA ASP A 166 -23.43 8.24 15.18
C ASP A 166 -23.38 8.19 13.65
N GLY A 167 -23.16 7.01 13.09
CA GLY A 167 -22.98 6.85 11.67
C GLY A 167 -21.64 7.37 11.17
N GLU A 168 -20.58 7.44 11.98
CA GLU A 168 -19.22 7.62 11.47
C GLU A 168 -18.46 6.27 11.43
N PRO A 169 -17.48 6.09 10.52
CA PRO A 169 -16.67 4.88 10.51
C PRO A 169 -15.91 4.73 11.81
N THR A 170 -16.10 3.61 12.52
CA THR A 170 -15.28 3.23 13.68
C THR A 170 -14.14 2.31 13.30
N LYS A 171 -14.25 1.62 12.15
CA LYS A 171 -13.18 0.79 11.62
C LYS A 171 -13.24 0.73 10.10
N ILE A 172 -12.07 0.80 9.48
CA ILE A 172 -11.88 0.62 8.04
C ILE A 172 -10.80 -0.44 7.85
N THR A 173 -11.09 -1.45 7.03
CA THR A 173 -10.09 -2.45 6.63
C THR A 173 -9.99 -2.45 5.11
N THR A 174 -8.80 -2.20 4.58
CA THR A 174 -8.48 -2.41 3.16
C THR A 174 -7.62 -3.66 3.01
N THR A 175 -8.00 -4.55 2.11
CA THR A 175 -7.21 -5.72 1.71
C THR A 175 -6.98 -5.67 0.22
N MET A 176 -5.72 -5.83 -0.18
CA MET A 176 -5.30 -5.95 -1.58
C MET A 176 -4.70 -7.31 -1.78
N GLU A 177 -5.12 -8.01 -2.84
CA GLU A 177 -4.65 -9.35 -3.15
C GLU A 177 -4.51 -9.51 -4.66
N THR A 178 -3.35 -9.99 -5.09
CA THR A 178 -3.12 -10.34 -6.50
C THR A 178 -3.45 -11.80 -6.78
N LYS A 179 -3.71 -12.13 -8.06
CA LYS A 179 -3.94 -13.52 -8.46
C LYS A 179 -2.75 -14.45 -8.17
N THR A 180 -1.55 -13.89 -8.07
CA THR A 180 -0.31 -14.62 -7.75
C THR A 180 -0.03 -14.75 -6.25
N GLY A 181 -0.90 -14.19 -5.40
CA GLY A 181 -0.88 -14.34 -3.95
C GLY A 181 -0.06 -13.27 -3.19
N LEU A 182 0.33 -12.17 -3.84
CA LEU A 182 0.86 -11.01 -3.12
C LEU A 182 -0.31 -10.33 -2.41
N LYS A 183 -0.09 -9.94 -1.16
CA LYS A 183 -1.15 -9.41 -0.31
C LYS A 183 -0.64 -8.26 0.54
N SER A 184 -1.45 -7.22 0.67
CA SER A 184 -1.29 -6.16 1.67
C SER A 184 -2.60 -5.95 2.39
N THR A 185 -2.53 -5.53 3.65
CA THR A 185 -3.71 -5.26 4.47
C THR A 185 -3.46 -4.05 5.34
N ASP A 186 -4.44 -3.17 5.47
CA ASP A 186 -4.43 -2.03 6.37
C ASP A 186 -5.74 -2.00 7.13
N THR A 187 -5.68 -1.88 8.45
CA THR A 187 -6.86 -1.78 9.32
C THR A 187 -6.69 -0.61 10.25
N THR A 188 -7.59 0.36 10.15
CA THR A 188 -7.63 1.55 11.00
C THR A 188 -8.87 1.52 11.88
N ASN A 189 -8.71 1.71 13.18
CA ASN A 189 -9.78 1.90 14.15
C ASN A 189 -9.80 3.37 14.57
N TYR A 190 -10.98 4.00 14.51
CA TYR A 190 -11.19 5.38 14.91
C TYR A 190 -11.89 5.43 16.27
N HIS A 191 -11.41 6.33 17.12
CA HIS A 191 -11.91 6.51 18.47
C HIS A 191 -12.74 7.79 18.59
N PRO A 192 -13.75 7.84 19.50
CA PRO A 192 -14.59 9.02 19.68
C PRO A 192 -13.86 10.29 20.14
N ASP A 193 -12.65 10.14 20.69
CA ASP A 193 -11.81 11.27 21.14
C ASP A 193 -10.97 11.89 20.01
N GLY A 194 -11.16 11.43 18.76
CA GLY A 194 -10.43 11.92 17.58
C GLY A 194 -9.07 11.24 17.38
N THR A 195 -8.72 10.26 18.22
CA THR A 195 -7.54 9.41 18.00
C THR A 195 -7.85 8.23 17.10
N TYR A 196 -6.81 7.62 16.55
CA TYR A 196 -6.93 6.37 15.80
C TYR A 196 -5.72 5.47 16.05
N ASP A 197 -5.93 4.18 15.84
CA ASP A 197 -4.85 3.21 15.69
C ASP A 197 -4.98 2.50 14.34
N SER A 198 -3.85 2.22 13.69
CA SER A 198 -3.80 1.46 12.46
C SER A 198 -2.80 0.34 12.57
N LYS A 199 -3.10 -0.77 11.90
CA LYS A 199 -2.17 -1.86 11.67
C LYS A 199 -2.16 -2.18 10.19
N SER A 200 -0.99 -2.06 9.57
CA SER A 200 -0.77 -2.51 8.20
C SER A 200 0.24 -3.65 8.14
N THR A 201 0.11 -4.47 7.10
CA THR A 201 1.06 -5.49 6.71
C THR A 201 1.30 -5.37 5.22
N ASP A 202 2.53 -5.08 4.84
CA ASP A 202 2.91 -4.91 3.44
C ASP A 202 3.13 -6.26 2.73
N VAL A 203 3.46 -6.21 1.44
CA VAL A 203 3.70 -7.40 0.61
C VAL A 203 4.97 -8.18 0.99
N PHE A 204 5.87 -7.56 1.76
CA PHE A 204 7.06 -8.22 2.31
C PHE A 204 6.76 -8.90 3.64
N GLY A 205 5.62 -8.60 4.27
CA GLY A 205 5.25 -9.07 5.59
C GLY A 205 5.73 -8.16 6.72
N ASN A 206 6.25 -6.97 6.40
CA ASN A 206 6.58 -5.98 7.42
C ASN A 206 5.29 -5.47 8.04
N VAL A 207 5.30 -5.28 9.36
CA VAL A 207 4.12 -4.86 10.11
C VAL A 207 4.34 -3.45 10.62
N THR A 208 3.45 -2.55 10.26
CA THR A 208 3.44 -1.17 10.77
C THR A 208 2.25 -0.98 11.69
N ASN A 209 2.52 -0.49 12.90
CA ASN A 209 1.47 -0.05 13.83
C ASN A 209 1.56 1.46 13.95
N THR A 210 0.45 2.14 13.66
CA THR A 210 0.35 3.60 13.73
C THR A 210 -0.63 3.98 14.81
N THR A 211 -0.30 5.02 15.57
CA THR A 211 -1.26 5.74 16.41
C THR A 211 -1.23 7.19 16.03
N GLY A 212 -2.38 7.83 15.95
CA GLY A 212 -2.43 9.25 15.62
C GLY A 212 -3.64 9.96 16.19
N THR A 213 -3.69 11.25 15.95
CA THR A 213 -4.81 12.12 16.28
C THR A 213 -5.11 12.97 15.07
N SER A 214 -6.37 12.99 14.66
CA SER A 214 -6.82 13.73 13.49
C SER A 214 -7.82 14.79 13.91
N SER A 215 -7.64 16.00 13.38
CA SER A 215 -8.55 17.11 13.61
C SER A 215 -8.90 17.77 12.28
N THR A 216 -10.19 18.03 12.07
CA THR A 216 -10.69 18.68 10.87
C THR A 216 -11.37 19.99 11.24
N THR A 217 -10.99 21.07 10.56
CA THR A 217 -11.71 22.34 10.58
C THR A 217 -12.28 22.59 9.20
N GLU A 218 -13.57 22.91 9.14
CA GLU A 218 -14.28 23.12 7.88
C GLU A 218 -14.94 24.50 7.85
N THR A 219 -14.73 25.20 6.74
CA THR A 219 -15.36 26.47 6.38
C THR A 219 -16.01 26.30 5.02
N THR A 220 -16.85 27.26 4.59
CA THR A 220 -17.50 27.23 3.27
C THR A 220 -16.53 27.24 2.07
N GLU A 221 -15.27 27.63 2.28
CA GLU A 221 -14.28 27.70 1.21
C GLU A 221 -13.21 26.62 1.32
N HIS A 222 -12.83 26.24 2.55
CA HIS A 222 -11.73 25.32 2.79
C HIS A 222 -12.07 24.29 3.86
N LYS A 223 -11.60 23.07 3.63
CA LYS A 223 -11.51 21.99 4.63
C LYS A 223 -10.04 21.72 4.92
N THR A 224 -9.65 21.92 6.18
CA THR A 224 -8.28 21.67 6.65
C THR A 224 -8.29 20.51 7.61
N THR A 225 -7.48 19.49 7.33
CA THR A 225 -7.25 18.34 8.22
C THR A 225 -5.80 18.35 8.68
N THR A 226 -5.59 18.26 9.99
CA THR A 226 -4.26 18.08 10.58
C THR A 226 -4.23 16.75 11.30
N ASP A 227 -3.20 15.96 11.00
CA ASP A 227 -2.98 14.62 11.51
C ASP A 227 -1.60 14.53 12.14
N ASP A 228 -1.53 14.21 13.43
CA ASP A 228 -0.28 13.92 14.11
C ASP A 228 -0.18 12.41 14.31
N PHE A 229 0.95 11.80 13.94
CA PHE A 229 1.08 10.36 13.95
C PHE A 229 2.43 9.87 14.48
N THR A 230 2.42 8.65 14.99
CA THR A 230 3.59 7.84 15.31
C THR A 230 3.38 6.44 14.75
N SER A 231 4.26 6.02 13.85
CA SER A 231 4.28 4.71 13.21
C SER A 231 5.49 3.93 13.69
N LYS A 232 5.29 2.66 14.03
CA LYS A 232 6.36 1.71 14.33
C LYS A 232 6.31 0.57 13.33
N THR A 233 7.34 0.46 12.53
CA THR A 233 7.47 -0.58 11.51
C THR A 233 8.43 -1.63 12.02
N LYS A 234 8.04 -2.90 11.91
CA LYS A 234 8.86 -4.06 12.20
C LYS A 234 9.02 -4.90 10.94
N ASP A 235 10.25 -5.11 10.52
CA ASP A 235 10.53 -5.97 9.38
C ASP A 235 10.45 -7.47 9.74
N THR A 236 10.60 -8.33 8.75
CA THR A 236 10.58 -9.79 8.94
C THR A 236 11.78 -10.34 9.71
N GLU A 237 12.86 -9.56 9.83
CA GLU A 237 14.08 -9.93 10.57
C GLU A 237 14.00 -9.47 12.04
N GLY A 238 13.00 -8.65 12.36
CA GLY A 238 12.73 -8.13 13.68
C GLY A 238 13.34 -6.75 13.95
N ASN A 239 13.96 -6.12 12.95
CA ASN A 239 14.44 -4.75 13.05
C ASN A 239 13.25 -3.80 13.12
N GLU A 240 13.40 -2.74 13.92
CA GLU A 240 12.33 -1.78 14.16
C GLU A 240 12.75 -0.37 13.75
N SER A 241 11.82 0.35 13.12
CA SER A 241 11.94 1.78 12.88
C SER A 241 10.72 2.51 13.42
N THR A 242 10.91 3.74 13.87
CA THR A 242 9.84 4.62 14.35
C THR A 242 9.82 5.87 13.49
N THR A 243 8.66 6.18 12.91
CA THR A 243 8.40 7.42 12.18
C THR A 243 7.38 8.24 12.92
N THR A 244 7.74 9.47 13.28
CA THR A 244 6.81 10.45 13.87
C THR A 244 6.64 11.60 12.91
N GLY A 245 5.42 12.11 12.76
CA GLY A 245 5.21 13.24 11.86
C GLY A 245 3.86 13.92 12.04
N THR A 246 3.70 14.96 11.24
CA THR A 246 2.47 15.74 11.12
C THR A 246 2.15 15.89 9.65
N THR A 247 0.91 15.61 9.29
CA THR A 247 0.33 15.89 7.98
C THR A 247 -0.69 17.00 8.10
N THR A 248 -0.64 17.97 7.20
CA THR A 248 -1.68 18.99 7.03
C THR A 248 -2.18 18.94 5.60
N SER A 249 -3.49 18.75 5.42
CA SER A 249 -4.15 18.76 4.12
C SER A 249 -5.17 19.88 4.08
N VAL A 250 -5.08 20.73 3.05
CA VAL A 250 -6.04 21.80 2.78
C VAL A 250 -6.75 21.47 1.47
N THR A 251 -8.07 21.39 1.51
CA THR A 251 -8.91 21.20 0.32
C THR A 251 -9.72 22.46 0.09
N ASP A 252 -9.60 23.04 -1.10
CA ASP A 252 -10.53 24.07 -1.57
C ASP A 252 -11.85 23.39 -1.96
N GLN A 253 -12.94 23.75 -1.30
CA GLN A 253 -14.23 23.10 -1.51
C GLN A 253 -14.92 23.53 -2.81
N LYS A 254 -14.55 24.68 -3.39
CA LYS A 254 -15.12 25.16 -4.64
C LYS A 254 -14.38 24.56 -5.82
N THR A 255 -13.06 24.53 -5.74
CA THR A 255 -12.21 24.05 -6.81
C THR A 255 -11.79 22.61 -6.62
N GLY A 256 -12.12 21.91 -5.55
CA GLY A 256 -11.69 20.52 -5.31
C GLY A 256 -10.17 20.31 -5.21
N HIS A 257 -9.37 21.37 -5.36
CA HIS A 257 -7.92 21.33 -5.29
C HIS A 257 -7.48 20.98 -3.87
N ARG A 258 -6.50 20.08 -3.76
CA ARG A 258 -5.98 19.64 -2.47
C ARG A 258 -4.46 19.78 -2.42
N ASP A 259 -4.00 20.52 -1.42
CA ASP A 259 -2.58 20.58 -1.05
C ASP A 259 -2.35 19.87 0.27
N THR A 260 -1.43 18.92 0.27
CA THR A 260 -1.04 18.17 1.46
C THR A 260 0.44 18.36 1.72
N LYS A 261 0.80 18.57 2.98
CA LYS A 261 2.18 18.63 3.44
C LYS A 261 2.35 17.72 4.63
N THR A 262 3.33 16.82 4.55
CA THR A 262 3.74 15.95 5.65
C THR A 262 5.17 16.28 6.03
N THR A 263 5.44 16.48 7.31
CA THR A 263 6.80 16.53 7.85
C THR A 263 6.98 15.38 8.82
N TYR A 264 8.08 14.67 8.73
CA TYR A 264 8.32 13.50 9.58
C TYR A 264 9.79 13.35 9.95
N THR A 265 10.03 12.55 10.98
CA THR A 265 11.35 12.06 11.37
C THR A 265 11.24 10.56 11.54
N THR A 266 12.12 9.83 10.87
CA THR A 266 12.27 8.37 11.00
C THR A 266 13.57 8.08 11.73
N VAL A 267 13.50 7.24 12.76
CA VAL A 267 14.66 6.69 13.47
C VAL A 267 14.61 5.17 13.33
N GLY A 268 15.69 4.57 12.87
CA GLY A 268 15.79 3.13 12.70
C GLY A 268 17.09 2.73 12.01
N PRO A 269 17.31 1.43 11.81
CA PRO A 269 18.51 0.95 11.13
C PRO A 269 18.51 1.32 9.65
N ASP A 270 19.70 1.58 9.11
CA ASP A 270 19.97 1.60 7.67
C ASP A 270 20.12 0.17 7.10
N GLU A 271 20.44 0.07 5.81
CA GLU A 271 20.67 -1.22 5.14
C GLU A 271 21.83 -2.02 5.75
N ASP A 272 22.75 -1.36 6.45
CA ASP A 272 23.89 -1.97 7.15
C ASP A 272 23.60 -2.27 8.63
N GLY A 273 22.38 -1.96 9.10
CA GLY A 273 21.95 -2.15 10.49
C GLY A 273 22.39 -1.05 11.45
N ASN A 274 23.00 0.04 10.96
CA ASN A 274 23.39 1.18 11.80
C ASN A 274 22.20 2.09 12.04
N GLU A 275 22.01 2.53 13.29
CA GLU A 275 20.95 3.46 13.62
C GLU A 275 21.16 4.82 12.94
N GLN A 276 20.13 5.29 12.22
CA GLN A 276 20.12 6.57 11.52
C GLN A 276 18.85 7.36 11.82
N THR A 277 18.97 8.68 11.76
CA THR A 277 17.84 9.60 11.78
C THR A 277 17.69 10.25 10.41
N VAL A 278 16.48 10.16 9.84
CA VAL A 278 16.12 10.80 8.57
C VAL A 278 14.97 11.77 8.82
N LYS A 279 15.10 13.01 8.35
CA LYS A 279 14.04 14.02 8.38
C LYS A 279 13.45 14.19 7.00
N GLY A 280 12.15 13.97 6.89
CA GLY A 280 11.45 14.02 5.62
C GLY A 280 10.44 15.16 5.56
N THR A 281 10.24 15.69 4.35
CA THR A 281 9.09 16.51 4.00
C THR A 281 8.52 16.00 2.69
N THR A 282 7.22 15.71 2.69
CA THR A 282 6.46 15.39 1.47
C THR A 282 5.44 16.49 1.24
N HIS A 283 5.35 16.98 0.02
CA HIS A 283 4.32 17.90 -0.43
C HIS A 283 3.64 17.30 -1.64
N SER A 284 2.31 17.14 -1.59
CA SER A 284 1.52 16.69 -2.72
C SER A 284 0.44 17.72 -3.06
N SER A 285 0.19 17.91 -4.35
CA SER A 285 -0.84 18.79 -4.86
C SER A 285 -1.67 18.01 -5.88
N VAL A 286 -3.00 18.02 -5.73
CA VAL A 286 -3.94 17.31 -6.61
C VAL A 286 -5.00 18.27 -7.11
N ASP A 287 -5.16 18.33 -8.43
CA ASP A 287 -6.18 19.16 -9.07
C ASP A 287 -7.50 18.39 -9.33
N LEU A 288 -8.51 19.09 -9.87
CA LEU A 288 -9.82 18.53 -10.22
C LEU A 288 -9.79 17.39 -11.24
N ASN A 289 -8.78 17.37 -12.09
CA ASN A 289 -8.64 16.38 -13.15
C ASN A 289 -7.84 15.16 -12.64
N GLY A 290 -7.41 15.18 -11.38
CA GLY A 290 -6.59 14.14 -10.77
C GLY A 290 -5.12 14.24 -11.14
N HIS A 291 -4.66 15.37 -11.70
CA HIS A 291 -3.23 15.58 -11.88
C HIS A 291 -2.57 15.73 -10.51
N GLU A 292 -1.59 14.87 -10.25
CA GLU A 292 -0.92 14.81 -8.95
C GLU A 292 0.58 15.07 -9.13
N VAL A 293 1.07 16.04 -8.37
CA VAL A 293 2.50 16.27 -8.20
C VAL A 293 2.85 16.02 -6.74
N THR A 294 3.72 15.06 -6.49
CA THR A 294 4.25 14.76 -5.16
C THR A 294 5.76 15.01 -5.15
N THR A 295 6.23 15.86 -4.25
CA THR A 295 7.65 16.09 -3.98
C THR A 295 7.99 15.58 -2.59
N THR A 296 8.93 14.66 -2.50
CA THR A 296 9.49 14.16 -1.24
C THR A 296 10.94 14.58 -1.13
N ILE A 297 11.34 15.09 0.03
CA ILE A 297 12.72 15.43 0.36
C ILE A 297 13.05 14.74 1.68
N GLU A 298 14.13 13.96 1.70
CA GLU A 298 14.66 13.33 2.91
C GLU A 298 16.09 13.79 3.15
N VAL A 299 16.40 14.15 4.39
CA VAL A 299 17.70 14.68 4.79
C VAL A 299 18.20 13.89 6.00
N LYS A 300 19.42 13.36 5.89
CA LYS A 300 20.15 12.64 6.94
C LYS A 300 20.85 13.62 7.88
N GLU A 301 21.32 13.11 9.04
CA GLU A 301 22.00 13.95 10.03
C GLU A 301 23.28 14.60 9.50
N ASP A 302 24.01 13.91 8.63
CA ASP A 302 25.21 14.43 7.97
C ASP A 302 24.93 15.58 6.99
N GLY A 303 23.65 15.83 6.67
CA GLY A 303 23.20 16.86 5.75
C GLY A 303 23.04 16.39 4.30
N SER A 304 23.42 15.15 3.99
CA SER A 304 23.10 14.53 2.71
C SER A 304 21.61 14.22 2.62
N GLY A 305 21.09 14.07 1.40
CA GLY A 305 19.68 13.80 1.20
C GLY A 305 19.29 13.35 -0.19
N THR A 306 18.02 12.96 -0.29
CA THR A 306 17.34 12.57 -1.53
C THR A 306 16.16 13.49 -1.76
N LYS A 307 15.86 13.74 -3.03
CA LYS A 307 14.63 14.40 -3.47
C LYS A 307 14.01 13.55 -4.56
N THR A 308 12.71 13.38 -4.49
CA THR A 308 11.92 12.65 -5.46
C THR A 308 10.73 13.49 -5.85
N VAL A 309 10.50 13.65 -7.15
CA VAL A 309 9.31 14.33 -7.69
C VAL A 309 8.58 13.33 -8.55
N VAL A 310 7.34 13.03 -8.18
CA VAL A 310 6.42 12.19 -8.94
C VAL A 310 5.36 13.10 -9.55
N THR A 311 5.28 13.13 -10.88
CA THR A 311 4.23 13.87 -11.62
C THR A 311 3.45 12.89 -12.47
N ASP A 312 2.17 12.69 -12.15
CA ASP A 312 1.29 11.75 -12.86
C ASP A 312 1.94 10.37 -13.05
N GLY A 313 2.56 9.86 -11.98
CA GLY A 313 3.26 8.56 -11.96
C GLY A 313 4.68 8.55 -12.55
N LYS A 314 5.16 9.66 -13.13
CA LYS A 314 6.55 9.78 -13.61
C LYS A 314 7.46 10.27 -12.49
N THR A 315 8.51 9.50 -12.19
CA THR A 315 9.44 9.78 -11.11
C THR A 315 10.74 10.39 -11.61
N GLU A 316 11.14 11.48 -10.97
CA GLU A 316 12.46 12.08 -11.09
C GLU A 316 13.16 12.03 -9.72
N GLU A 317 14.44 11.64 -9.69
CA GLU A 317 15.22 11.49 -8.46
C GLU A 317 16.48 12.36 -8.47
N TRP A 318 16.79 12.97 -7.33
CA TRP A 318 17.99 13.75 -7.10
C TRP A 318 18.65 13.36 -5.78
N THR A 319 19.96 13.57 -5.71
CA THR A 319 20.76 13.43 -4.49
C THR A 319 21.53 14.72 -4.23
N SER A 320 21.83 14.99 -2.96
CA SER A 320 22.67 16.12 -2.56
C SER A 320 23.51 15.71 -1.36
N ASP A 321 24.78 16.11 -1.34
CA ASP A 321 25.66 15.97 -0.17
C ASP A 321 25.43 17.12 0.85
N ASP A 322 24.68 18.15 0.46
CA ASP A 322 24.30 19.31 1.28
C ASP A 322 22.84 19.70 0.97
N ALA A 323 21.93 18.81 1.35
CA ALA A 323 20.49 18.92 1.13
C ALA A 323 19.80 19.90 2.10
N LYS A 324 20.53 20.43 3.10
CA LYS A 324 19.98 21.35 4.09
C LYS A 324 19.45 22.61 3.40
N GLY A 325 18.14 22.84 3.50
CA GLY A 325 17.48 23.98 2.87
C GLY A 325 17.04 23.76 1.40
N ASP A 326 16.91 22.50 0.96
CA ASP A 326 16.48 22.14 -0.41
C ASP A 326 17.46 22.63 -1.50
N THR A 327 18.77 22.48 -1.25
CA THR A 327 19.85 22.91 -2.15
C THR A 327 20.78 21.77 -2.57
N GLY A 328 21.64 22.04 -3.56
CA GLY A 328 22.74 21.13 -3.95
C GLY A 328 22.32 19.90 -4.76
N TRP A 329 21.05 19.81 -5.17
CA TRP A 329 20.51 18.67 -5.89
C TRP A 329 21.18 18.40 -7.23
N LYS A 330 21.58 17.16 -7.42
CA LYS A 330 22.08 16.62 -8.68
C LYS A 330 21.15 15.49 -9.11
N PRO A 331 20.70 15.45 -10.38
CA PRO A 331 19.91 14.33 -10.88
C PRO A 331 20.68 13.03 -10.64
N LYS A 332 20.00 12.02 -10.11
CA LYS A 332 20.57 10.68 -10.03
C LYS A 332 20.77 10.20 -11.46
N LYS A 333 22.02 9.88 -11.85
CA LYS A 333 22.29 9.38 -13.20
C LYS A 333 21.49 8.08 -13.40
N SER A 334 20.82 7.95 -14.54
CA SER A 334 20.32 6.64 -14.97
C SER A 334 21.52 5.71 -15.08
N ASP A 335 21.50 4.60 -14.35
CA ASP A 335 22.39 3.47 -14.64
C ASP A 335 21.86 2.82 -15.92
N ASP A 336 22.16 3.42 -17.08
CA ASP A 336 21.94 2.83 -18.42
C ASP A 336 22.95 1.71 -18.71
#